data_AF-A0A7C2KXL5-F1
#
_entry.id   AF-A0A7C2KXL5-F1
#
_cell.length_a   1.000
_cell.length_b   1.000
_cell.length_c   1.000
_cell.angle_alpha   90.00
_cell.angle_beta   90.00
_cell.angle_gamma   90.00
#
_symmetry.space_group_name_H-M   'P 1'
#
loop_
_entity.id
_entity.type
_entity.pdbx_description
1 polymer ?
#
loop_
_entity_poly.entity_id
_entity_poly.type
_entity_poly.pdbx_seq_one_letter_code
_entity_poly.pdbx_strand_id
1 'polypeptide(L)'
;MGHRAGGRVRRLQHEPRGGAEDRRGALARLLPGGRLEQHPDPAHRQRGPRAGRGHAGRPDRRREARHLHRGRRLVQHRSEALQLPVRRRCVLADRERAAQAHAPRRDLHRHHARVLGELRRRGRPRPPPHVRLHHLRQGPAGAERLDDARGQPGAVPRRQCHPRRHSELSARGGSQDAHARTSGVATNPELIERDEFRRLADIALNASKGEHTLVSLADTAGGTTRFANNQVTQNVHARRYQMTITVAFGKRAGSATLSELSEGPIIEAALRAERLAKMAPEDPEYLPPLPAQEYPVLPAYRPETAECTPARRVGLAGEAIKLCRAAGMTAAGIVEAYTTAVGLAASTGLFAYELRTRAEFSLTAIAADSTGWVQNESRSIDDLGVIERARTAIDKARRSANPQELAPGRYTVVLEPACVAGLVGPLQFAANAKGYFRGTSALAGKLGQQVADSRLTLQNRPDHPSLLGASFDGQGLPADSRKWIDRGVLVQLDYDRFTAQEKGVPPSFGLDAAHLSGENPVGSVDALIESTDRGVLVTNFWYIRPVNPTDLTLTGMTRDGTFLIEDGQIAGGLINFRWHDSPLRVLNALEAFTEPLDAITLERPKMFLPALKVRDFNFSSVTKF
;
A
#
# COMPACT_ATOMS: atom_id res chain seq x y z
N MET A 1 14.12 -65.55 8.70
CA MET A 1 15.24 -66.10 7.89
C MET A 1 15.60 -65.05 6.83
N GLY A 2 16.83 -64.64 6.55
CA GLY A 2 18.09 -64.83 7.31
C GLY A 2 19.34 -64.39 6.50
N HIS A 3 20.09 -63.39 6.99
CA HIS A 3 21.52 -63.09 6.69
C HIS A 3 21.91 -62.72 5.23
N ARG A 4 23.03 -62.05 4.87
CA ARG A 4 24.17 -61.25 5.46
C ARG A 4 24.84 -60.57 4.23
N ALA A 5 25.76 -59.57 4.25
CA ALA A 5 26.32 -58.52 5.13
C ALA A 5 27.23 -57.64 4.22
N GLY A 6 27.85 -56.50 4.57
CA GLY A 6 27.93 -55.65 5.75
C GLY A 6 29.02 -54.57 5.57
N GLY A 7 29.06 -53.51 6.38
CA GLY A 7 30.13 -52.48 6.34
C GLY A 7 29.81 -51.23 7.17
N ARG A 8 30.58 -50.96 8.23
CA ARG A 8 30.41 -49.81 9.16
C ARG A 8 31.71 -49.05 9.31
N VAL A 9 31.64 -47.73 9.53
CA VAL A 9 32.71 -46.92 10.16
C VAL A 9 32.11 -46.10 11.32
N ARG A 10 32.90 -45.85 12.37
CA ARG A 10 32.47 -45.33 13.68
C ARG A 10 32.68 -43.81 13.86
N ARG A 11 31.93 -43.24 14.81
CA ARG A 11 32.18 -41.93 15.46
C ARG A 11 33.56 -41.85 16.12
N LEU A 12 34.06 -40.63 16.28
CA LEU A 12 34.89 -40.20 17.42
C LEU A 12 34.45 -38.80 17.88
N GLN A 13 34.55 -38.55 19.19
CA GLN A 13 34.52 -37.22 19.84
C GLN A 13 35.85 -37.06 20.56
N HIS A 14 36.41 -35.85 20.64
CA HIS A 14 37.14 -35.40 21.84
C HIS A 14 37.33 -33.87 21.89
N GLU A 15 37.40 -33.37 23.11
CA GLU A 15 37.49 -31.96 23.52
C GLU A 15 38.93 -31.36 23.49
N PRO A 16 39.11 -30.05 23.73
CA PRO A 16 40.30 -29.31 23.31
C PRO A 16 41.49 -29.36 24.29
N ARG A 17 42.65 -28.91 23.81
CA ARG A 17 43.81 -28.54 24.65
C ARG A 17 44.21 -27.08 24.36
N GLY A 18 44.49 -26.34 25.43
CA GLY A 18 45.09 -25.01 25.37
C GLY A 18 46.57 -25.02 25.77
N GLY A 19 47.16 -23.83 25.70
CA GLY A 19 48.54 -23.52 26.10
C GLY A 19 49.52 -23.47 24.91
N ALA A 20 50.45 -22.53 24.81
CA ALA A 20 50.71 -21.19 25.36
C ALA A 20 52.15 -20.82 24.93
N GLU A 21 52.50 -19.52 25.01
CA GLU A 21 53.85 -18.93 24.84
C GLU A 21 54.49 -18.96 23.43
N ASP A 22 55.45 -18.08 23.11
CA ASP A 22 55.62 -16.61 23.29
C ASP A 22 56.81 -16.20 22.40
N ARG A 23 56.74 -15.06 21.69
CA ARG A 23 57.87 -14.13 21.44
C ARG A 23 57.51 -12.93 20.54
N ARG A 24 57.07 -11.86 21.22
CA ARG A 24 57.61 -10.47 21.18
C ARG A 24 58.17 -9.85 19.88
N GLY A 25 57.73 -8.62 19.57
CA GLY A 25 58.42 -7.65 18.69
C GLY A 25 57.46 -6.71 17.92
N ALA A 26 56.64 -5.86 18.56
CA ALA A 26 56.97 -4.52 19.10
C ALA A 26 56.95 -3.37 18.07
N LEU A 27 55.98 -2.43 18.19
CA LEU A 27 56.20 -0.96 18.23
C LEU A 27 54.90 -0.16 18.56
N ALA A 28 55.11 1.03 19.16
CA ALA A 28 54.18 1.95 19.86
C ALA A 28 52.80 2.24 19.18
N ARG A 29 51.66 2.34 19.89
CA ARG A 29 51.24 3.23 21.01
C ARG A 29 51.17 4.74 20.68
N LEU A 30 49.94 5.27 20.57
CA LEU A 30 49.56 6.61 21.06
C LEU A 30 48.12 6.58 21.62
N LEU A 31 47.96 6.95 22.89
CA LEU A 31 46.72 7.38 23.52
C LEU A 31 46.90 8.86 23.90
N PRO A 32 45.81 9.61 24.06
CA PRO A 32 45.65 10.23 25.38
C PRO A 32 44.21 10.15 25.91
N GLY A 33 44.08 9.93 27.21
CA GLY A 33 42.88 10.22 27.97
C GLY A 33 43.10 11.45 28.85
N GLY A 34 42.05 12.23 29.07
CA GLY A 34 42.05 13.35 30.02
C GLY A 34 40.63 13.64 30.47
N ARG A 35 40.36 13.52 31.77
CA ARG A 35 39.11 14.00 32.39
C ARG A 35 39.24 15.48 32.70
N LEU A 36 38.15 16.24 32.51
CA LEU A 36 37.69 17.28 33.44
C LEU A 36 36.25 17.68 33.09
N GLU A 37 35.51 18.19 34.08
CA GLU A 37 34.06 18.35 34.05
C GLU A 37 33.59 19.77 33.63
N GLN A 38 32.25 19.90 33.59
CA GLN A 38 31.43 21.13 33.72
C GLN A 38 30.99 21.86 32.43
N HIS A 39 29.66 21.89 32.27
CA HIS A 39 28.88 22.76 31.37
C HIS A 39 29.01 24.25 31.78
N PRO A 40 28.87 25.23 30.85
CA PRO A 40 27.52 25.75 30.55
C PRO A 40 27.24 26.28 29.13
N ASP A 41 26.08 25.89 28.59
CA ASP A 41 25.04 26.74 27.93
C ASP A 41 25.41 27.64 26.70
N PRO A 42 24.51 28.42 26.04
CA PRO A 42 24.32 28.22 24.60
C PRO A 42 24.51 29.49 23.75
N ALA A 43 25.27 29.37 22.66
CA ALA A 43 25.39 30.43 21.66
C ALA A 43 24.17 30.47 20.72
N HIS A 44 23.26 31.44 20.93
CA HIS A 44 22.81 32.40 19.90
C HIS A 44 21.66 33.29 20.44
N ARG A 45 22.01 34.47 20.97
CA ARG A 45 21.08 35.60 21.17
C ARG A 45 21.63 36.84 20.48
N GLN A 46 20.82 37.47 19.62
CA GLN A 46 21.01 38.88 19.26
C GLN A 46 20.51 39.76 20.43
N ARG A 47 21.16 40.90 20.67
CA ARG A 47 20.83 41.82 21.77
C ARG A 47 19.91 42.97 21.28
N GLY A 48 18.93 43.31 22.12
CA GLY A 48 18.24 44.61 22.15
C GLY A 48 18.23 45.15 23.60
N PRO A 49 18.21 46.47 23.82
CA PRO A 49 18.63 47.08 25.09
C PRO A 49 17.58 47.03 26.22
N ARG A 50 18.07 47.13 27.47
CA ARG A 50 17.27 47.28 28.70
C ARG A 50 17.43 48.68 29.31
N ALA A 51 16.30 49.31 29.64
CA ALA A 51 16.09 50.21 30.79
C ALA A 51 14.56 50.40 30.93
N GLY A 52 13.93 50.56 32.11
CA GLY A 52 14.42 50.56 33.48
C GLY A 52 13.35 50.04 34.46
N ARG A 53 13.55 50.21 35.78
CA ARG A 53 12.69 49.66 36.85
C ARG A 53 11.45 50.53 37.14
N GLY A 54 10.37 49.90 37.61
CA GLY A 54 9.23 50.55 38.24
C GLY A 54 8.31 49.53 38.94
N HIS A 55 7.98 49.73 40.21
CA HIS A 55 7.19 48.81 41.05
C HIS A 55 5.75 49.35 41.29
N ALA A 56 4.86 48.40 41.64
CA ALA A 56 3.59 48.58 42.35
C ALA A 56 2.40 49.26 41.64
N GLY A 57 1.21 48.68 41.83
CA GLY A 57 -0.07 49.24 41.35
C GLY A 57 -1.16 48.21 41.04
N ARG A 58 -1.93 47.80 42.05
CA ARG A 58 -3.31 47.27 41.93
C ARG A 58 -4.24 48.29 42.63
N PRO A 59 -5.57 48.33 42.38
CA PRO A 59 -6.35 47.70 41.31
C PRO A 59 -7.36 48.69 40.64
N ASP A 60 -8.32 48.11 39.90
CA ASP A 60 -9.76 48.48 39.87
C ASP A 60 -10.38 49.16 38.62
N ARG A 61 -11.39 48.45 38.10
CA ARG A 61 -12.68 48.89 37.53
C ARG A 61 -12.85 49.59 36.16
N ARG A 62 -13.78 48.94 35.42
CA ARG A 62 -14.85 49.42 34.51
C ARG A 62 -14.57 49.49 33.00
N ARG A 63 -15.34 48.62 32.30
CA ARG A 63 -16.07 48.80 31.03
C ARG A 63 -15.38 49.63 29.93
N GLU A 64 -15.11 48.98 28.80
CA GLU A 64 -15.97 49.11 27.61
C GLU A 64 -15.64 48.06 26.54
N ALA A 65 -16.66 47.67 25.78
CA ALA A 65 -16.47 46.80 24.61
C ALA A 65 -15.93 47.62 23.44
N ARG A 66 -14.89 47.12 22.75
CA ARG A 66 -14.45 47.69 21.46
C ARG A 66 -14.36 46.59 20.41
N HIS A 67 -15.02 46.84 19.29
CA HIS A 67 -15.01 45.98 18.12
C HIS A 67 -13.58 45.78 17.60
N LEU A 68 -13.17 44.52 17.40
CA LEU A 68 -11.93 44.22 16.68
C LEU A 68 -12.13 44.39 15.17
N HIS A 69 -11.15 45.03 14.54
CA HIS A 69 -11.22 45.49 13.16
C HIS A 69 -11.28 44.35 12.14
N ARG A 70 -12.01 44.59 11.04
CA ARG A 70 -11.92 43.80 9.79
C ARG A 70 -10.50 43.91 9.20
N GLY A 71 -9.62 42.97 9.52
CA GLY A 71 -8.34 42.78 8.84
C GLY A 71 -8.53 42.11 7.47
N ARG A 72 -8.28 42.83 6.37
CA ARG A 72 -8.16 42.24 5.03
C ARG A 72 -7.05 41.18 5.02
N ARG A 73 -7.35 39.94 4.61
CA ARG A 73 -6.31 38.97 4.25
C ARG A 73 -5.72 39.38 2.89
N LEU A 74 -4.49 39.90 2.90
CA LEU A 74 -3.70 40.11 1.69
C LEU A 74 -3.18 38.75 1.18
N VAL A 75 -3.69 38.31 0.03
CA VAL A 75 -3.10 37.18 -0.71
C VAL A 75 -1.85 37.70 -1.42
N GLN A 76 -0.66 37.41 -0.88
CA GLN A 76 0.58 37.64 -1.60
C GLN A 76 0.75 36.56 -2.68
N HIS A 77 0.82 36.98 -3.93
CA HIS A 77 1.12 36.09 -5.04
C HIS A 77 2.58 35.63 -4.97
N ARG A 78 2.81 34.40 -4.51
CA ARG A 78 4.02 33.61 -4.73
C ARG A 78 4.45 33.66 -6.20
N SER A 79 5.45 34.46 -6.60
CA SER A 79 6.15 34.19 -7.85
C SER A 79 6.96 32.90 -7.74
N GLU A 80 7.07 32.15 -8.83
CA GLU A 80 7.80 30.88 -8.86
C GLU A 80 9.27 31.06 -8.46
N ALA A 81 9.80 30.11 -7.69
CA ALA A 81 11.19 30.16 -7.24
C ALA A 81 12.14 29.90 -8.43
N LEU A 82 13.00 30.88 -8.73
CA LEU A 82 14.04 30.75 -9.74
C LEU A 82 15.03 29.64 -9.33
N GLN A 83 15.01 28.50 -10.01
CA GLN A 83 16.00 27.44 -9.76
C GLN A 83 17.38 27.86 -10.29
N LEU A 84 18.22 28.38 -9.41
CA LEU A 84 19.63 28.63 -9.70
C LEU A 84 20.45 27.34 -9.53
N PRO A 85 21.30 26.96 -10.51
CA PRO A 85 22.10 25.75 -10.42
C PRO A 85 23.23 25.89 -9.40
N VAL A 86 23.20 25.04 -8.36
CA VAL A 86 24.22 24.99 -7.31
C VAL A 86 25.51 24.37 -7.85
N ARG A 87 26.51 25.19 -8.17
CA ARG A 87 27.89 24.72 -8.42
C ARG A 87 28.60 24.43 -7.09
N ARG A 88 28.75 23.16 -6.73
CA ARG A 88 29.65 22.75 -5.63
C ARG A 88 31.11 22.92 -6.08
N ARG A 89 31.90 23.70 -5.31
CA ARG A 89 33.27 24.10 -5.68
C ARG A 89 34.34 23.28 -4.94
N CYS A 90 34.18 21.96 -4.92
CA CYS A 90 35.13 21.01 -4.31
C CYS A 90 34.83 19.56 -4.72
N VAL A 91 35.36 19.13 -5.88
CA VAL A 91 35.62 17.72 -6.20
C VAL A 91 37.02 17.67 -6.82
N LEU A 92 37.81 16.67 -6.44
CA LEU A 92 39.21 16.53 -6.83
C LEU A 92 39.36 16.42 -8.37
N ALA A 93 40.33 17.13 -8.92
CA ALA A 93 40.67 17.05 -10.34
C ALA A 93 41.60 15.85 -10.58
N ASP A 94 41.15 14.95 -11.45
CA ASP A 94 41.98 13.89 -12.04
C ASP A 94 43.11 14.54 -12.88
N ARG A 95 44.36 14.12 -12.66
CA ARG A 95 45.56 14.85 -13.14
C ARG A 95 46.11 14.39 -14.49
N GLU A 96 45.49 13.40 -15.14
CA GLU A 96 46.03 12.79 -16.37
C GLU A 96 45.22 13.08 -17.65
N ARG A 97 44.22 13.98 -17.62
CA ARG A 97 43.52 14.42 -18.84
C ARG A 97 43.96 15.80 -19.33
N ALA A 98 44.60 15.82 -20.50
CA ALA A 98 44.81 17.03 -21.27
C ALA A 98 43.44 17.65 -21.67
N ALA A 99 43.30 18.96 -21.52
CA ALA A 99 42.05 19.66 -21.81
C ALA A 99 41.83 19.79 -23.33
N GLN A 100 40.78 19.15 -23.85
CA GLN A 100 40.31 19.38 -25.22
C GLN A 100 39.57 20.71 -25.32
N ALA A 101 39.74 21.40 -26.45
CA ALA A 101 39.09 22.69 -26.72
C ALA A 101 37.55 22.55 -26.72
N HIS A 102 36.86 23.56 -26.19
CA HIS A 102 35.40 23.57 -26.13
C HIS A 102 34.76 23.56 -27.52
N ALA A 103 33.95 22.54 -27.80
CA ALA A 103 33.11 22.51 -28.99
C ALA A 103 32.08 23.67 -28.96
N PRO A 104 31.82 24.35 -30.09
CA PRO A 104 30.87 25.45 -30.14
C PRO A 104 29.43 24.96 -29.89
N ARG A 105 28.70 25.69 -29.04
CA ARG A 105 27.27 25.42 -28.78
C ARG A 105 26.44 25.65 -30.04
N ARG A 106 25.53 24.73 -30.32
CA ARG A 106 24.43 24.94 -31.27
C ARG A 106 23.23 25.52 -30.54
N ASP A 107 23.25 26.84 -30.31
CA ASP A 107 22.06 27.57 -29.88
C ASP A 107 21.15 27.80 -31.10
N LEU A 108 19.93 27.25 -31.07
CA LEU A 108 18.96 27.39 -32.15
C LEU A 108 17.62 27.87 -31.60
N HIS A 109 17.56 29.15 -31.26
CA HIS A 109 16.33 29.85 -30.90
C HIS A 109 16.06 31.05 -31.80
N ARG A 110 14.84 31.04 -32.37
CA ARG A 110 14.15 32.12 -33.11
C ARG A 110 14.62 32.30 -34.57
N HIS A 111 13.64 32.60 -35.43
CA HIS A 111 13.76 32.97 -36.86
C HIS A 111 13.90 31.88 -37.95
N HIS A 112 13.17 30.76 -37.86
CA HIS A 112 12.92 29.88 -39.04
C HIS A 112 11.45 29.47 -39.22
N ALA A 113 10.60 30.43 -39.62
CA ALA A 113 9.19 30.17 -39.95
C ALA A 113 8.97 29.54 -41.35
N ARG A 114 10.04 29.18 -42.08
CA ARG A 114 9.98 28.74 -43.49
C ARG A 114 10.33 27.27 -43.75
N VAL A 115 10.53 26.46 -42.70
CA VAL A 115 10.96 25.05 -42.81
C VAL A 115 9.88 24.05 -42.34
N LEU A 116 8.76 24.52 -41.78
CA LEU A 116 7.61 23.68 -41.36
C LEU A 116 6.37 23.85 -42.27
N GLY A 117 6.56 24.36 -43.48
CA GLY A 117 5.49 24.97 -44.28
C GLY A 117 5.23 24.38 -45.67
N GLU A 118 5.76 23.22 -46.04
CA GLU A 118 5.61 22.73 -47.43
C GLU A 118 5.56 21.21 -47.57
N LEU A 119 4.37 20.61 -47.36
CA LEU A 119 4.03 19.28 -47.89
C LEU A 119 2.51 19.02 -48.00
N ARG A 120 1.74 20.02 -48.47
CA ARG A 120 0.31 19.85 -48.85
C ARG A 120 -0.12 20.75 -50.01
N ARG A 121 0.24 20.42 -51.26
CA ARG A 121 -0.51 20.85 -52.46
C ARG A 121 -0.38 19.86 -53.63
N ARG A 122 -1.41 19.01 -53.83
CA ARG A 122 -2.13 18.73 -55.09
C ARG A 122 -3.13 17.57 -54.88
N GLY A 123 -4.34 17.69 -55.43
CA GLY A 123 -5.40 16.68 -55.35
C GLY A 123 -6.60 17.10 -54.49
N ARG A 124 -7.78 17.31 -55.11
CA ARG A 124 -9.07 17.55 -54.43
C ARG A 124 -9.74 16.24 -54.04
N PRO A 125 -10.42 16.17 -52.88
CA PRO A 125 -11.57 15.29 -52.70
C PRO A 125 -12.87 16.06 -52.36
N ARG A 126 -14.01 15.40 -52.61
CA ARG A 126 -15.39 15.88 -52.34
C ARG A 126 -15.65 16.02 -50.82
N PRO A 127 -16.63 16.86 -50.39
CA PRO A 127 -17.04 16.95 -49.00
C PRO A 127 -17.91 15.74 -48.57
N PRO A 128 -17.65 15.14 -47.39
CA PRO A 128 -18.58 14.22 -46.72
C PRO A 128 -19.66 14.98 -45.94
N PRO A 129 -20.79 14.33 -45.55
CA PRO A 129 -21.95 15.01 -44.98
C PRO A 129 -21.76 15.52 -43.54
N HIS A 130 -22.57 16.52 -43.17
CA HIS A 130 -22.51 17.22 -41.89
C HIS A 130 -22.75 16.32 -40.66
N VAL A 131 -21.70 16.08 -39.88
CA VAL A 131 -21.83 15.66 -38.46
C VAL A 131 -21.84 16.93 -37.59
N ARG A 132 -22.96 17.18 -36.91
CA ARG A 132 -23.07 18.31 -35.97
C ARG A 132 -22.36 17.99 -34.65
N LEU A 133 -21.13 18.48 -34.50
CA LEU A 133 -20.49 18.58 -33.18
C LEU A 133 -21.17 19.68 -32.35
N HIS A 134 -21.90 19.28 -31.31
CA HIS A 134 -22.43 20.20 -30.31
C HIS A 134 -21.32 20.68 -29.38
N HIS A 135 -20.55 21.69 -29.81
CA HIS A 135 -19.62 22.39 -28.93
C HIS A 135 -20.39 23.23 -27.91
N LEU A 136 -20.37 22.80 -26.65
CA LEU A 136 -20.73 23.65 -25.51
C LEU A 136 -19.73 24.83 -25.45
N ARG A 137 -20.17 26.02 -25.89
CA ARG A 137 -19.44 27.26 -25.65
C ARG A 137 -19.60 27.66 -24.19
N GLN A 138 -18.58 27.37 -23.37
CA GLN A 138 -18.39 28.11 -22.11
C GLN A 138 -17.51 29.32 -22.40
N GLY A 139 -18.05 30.52 -22.17
CA GLY A 139 -17.27 31.76 -22.18
C GLY A 139 -16.44 31.91 -20.90
N PRO A 140 -15.41 32.77 -20.88
CA PRO A 140 -14.58 33.00 -19.70
C PRO A 140 -15.39 33.61 -18.56
N ALA A 141 -15.10 33.20 -17.32
CA ALA A 141 -15.75 33.73 -16.13
C ALA A 141 -15.22 35.14 -15.81
N GLY A 142 -16.13 36.11 -15.65
CA GLY A 142 -15.80 37.44 -15.13
C GLY A 142 -15.61 37.42 -13.61
N ALA A 143 -14.65 38.20 -13.11
CA ALA A 143 -14.16 38.12 -11.72
C ALA A 143 -15.09 38.76 -10.65
N GLU A 144 -16.34 39.09 -10.99
CA GLU A 144 -17.28 39.76 -10.08
C GLU A 144 -18.66 39.08 -10.11
N ARG A 145 -18.87 38.16 -9.15
CA ARG A 145 -20.14 37.64 -8.58
C ARG A 145 -19.84 36.42 -7.71
N LEU A 146 -19.37 36.68 -6.49
CA LEU A 146 -19.50 35.74 -5.39
C LEU A 146 -20.83 36.05 -4.68
N ASP A 147 -21.47 35.00 -4.17
CA ASP A 147 -22.73 35.04 -3.40
C ASP A 147 -23.99 35.44 -4.19
N ASP A 148 -24.58 34.48 -4.93
CA ASP A 148 -26.00 34.47 -5.24
C ASP A 148 -26.52 33.04 -5.54
N ALA A 149 -27.56 32.60 -4.84
CA ALA A 149 -28.10 31.25 -4.95
C ALA A 149 -29.05 31.12 -6.17
N ARG A 150 -28.75 30.20 -7.10
CA ARG A 150 -29.54 30.04 -8.33
C ARG A 150 -30.52 28.86 -8.29
N GLY A 151 -31.80 29.20 -8.13
CA GLY A 151 -32.87 28.82 -9.08
C GLY A 151 -33.34 27.36 -9.13
N GLN A 152 -34.66 27.19 -8.99
CA GLN A 152 -35.40 25.92 -9.03
C GLN A 152 -35.26 25.11 -10.35
N PRO A 153 -35.52 23.79 -10.34
CA PRO A 153 -35.42 22.93 -11.52
C PRO A 153 -36.52 23.18 -12.57
N GLY A 154 -36.11 23.51 -13.80
CA GLY A 154 -37.00 23.62 -14.96
C GLY A 154 -37.29 22.26 -15.63
N ALA A 155 -38.45 22.15 -16.27
CA ALA A 155 -38.93 20.91 -16.89
C ALA A 155 -38.16 20.50 -18.16
N VAL A 156 -37.98 19.19 -18.37
CA VAL A 156 -37.34 18.61 -19.55
C VAL A 156 -38.29 18.63 -20.77
N PRO A 157 -37.87 19.09 -21.97
CA PRO A 157 -38.75 19.12 -23.14
C PRO A 157 -39.12 17.71 -23.65
N ARG A 158 -40.42 17.45 -23.80
CA ARG A 158 -40.94 16.29 -24.53
C ARG A 158 -40.63 16.44 -26.02
N ARG A 159 -39.95 15.45 -26.63
CA ARG A 159 -39.81 15.39 -28.10
C ARG A 159 -41.15 15.03 -28.74
N GLN A 160 -41.51 15.76 -29.80
CA GLN A 160 -42.64 15.41 -30.67
C GLN A 160 -42.23 14.26 -31.62
N CYS A 161 -43.07 13.23 -31.71
CA CYS A 161 -42.98 12.24 -32.78
C CYS A 161 -43.91 12.68 -33.93
N HIS A 162 -43.38 12.79 -35.15
CA HIS A 162 -44.23 12.95 -36.34
C HIS A 162 -44.86 11.61 -36.77
N PRO A 163 -46.04 11.64 -37.41
CA PRO A 163 -46.87 10.45 -37.61
C PRO A 163 -46.47 9.59 -38.82
N ARG A 164 -47.05 8.39 -38.84
CA ARG A 164 -46.83 7.28 -39.79
C ARG A 164 -47.17 7.64 -41.24
N ARG A 165 -46.53 6.96 -42.20
CA ARG A 165 -47.20 6.51 -43.43
C ARG A 165 -47.55 5.03 -43.28
N HIS A 166 -48.77 4.68 -43.66
CA HIS A 166 -49.22 3.29 -43.79
C HIS A 166 -48.75 2.71 -45.13
N SER A 167 -48.37 1.44 -45.10
CA SER A 167 -48.48 0.54 -46.25
C SER A 167 -48.84 -0.83 -45.68
N GLU A 168 -50.07 -1.28 -45.94
CA GLU A 168 -50.56 -2.59 -45.54
C GLU A 168 -49.91 -3.68 -46.41
N LEU A 169 -49.59 -4.83 -45.83
CA LEU A 169 -49.56 -6.10 -46.57
C LEU A 169 -49.61 -7.30 -45.61
N SER A 170 -50.78 -7.93 -45.60
CA SER A 170 -51.12 -9.33 -45.28
C SER A 170 -50.50 -10.05 -44.06
N ALA A 171 -51.39 -10.62 -43.25
CA ALA A 171 -51.05 -11.54 -42.16
C ALA A 171 -50.63 -12.93 -42.65
N ARG A 172 -49.81 -13.62 -41.85
CA ARG A 172 -49.91 -15.07 -41.55
C ARG A 172 -49.27 -15.35 -40.19
N GLY A 173 -49.78 -16.36 -39.49
CA GLY A 173 -49.55 -16.53 -38.05
C GLY A 173 -48.22 -17.21 -37.67
N GLY A 174 -47.90 -17.14 -36.37
CA GLY A 174 -46.75 -17.78 -35.74
C GLY A 174 -46.68 -17.42 -34.28
N SER A 175 -47.02 -18.35 -33.39
CA SER A 175 -46.95 -18.22 -31.93
C SER A 175 -45.52 -18.34 -31.42
N GLN A 176 -45.12 -17.52 -30.45
CA GLN A 176 -44.77 -17.98 -29.08
C GLN A 176 -44.18 -16.86 -28.19
N ASP A 177 -44.65 -16.87 -26.94
CA ASP A 177 -43.99 -16.53 -25.68
C ASP A 177 -43.30 -15.16 -25.51
N ALA A 178 -44.03 -14.30 -24.81
CA ALA A 178 -43.50 -13.09 -24.19
C ALA A 178 -42.61 -13.43 -22.99
N HIS A 179 -41.30 -13.23 -23.11
CA HIS A 179 -40.47 -12.96 -21.93
C HIS A 179 -40.60 -11.48 -21.54
N ALA A 180 -41.20 -11.26 -20.38
CA ALA A 180 -41.32 -9.95 -19.77
C ALA A 180 -39.93 -9.34 -19.57
N ARG A 181 -39.69 -8.20 -20.20
CA ARG A 181 -38.48 -7.40 -19.95
C ARG A 181 -38.60 -6.75 -18.58
N THR A 182 -38.18 -7.46 -17.53
CA THR A 182 -37.87 -6.86 -16.24
C THR A 182 -36.86 -5.73 -16.46
N SER A 183 -37.11 -4.61 -15.78
CA SER A 183 -36.23 -3.44 -15.81
C SER A 183 -34.80 -3.85 -15.45
N GLY A 184 -33.86 -3.59 -16.36
CA GLY A 184 -32.48 -4.05 -16.23
C GLY A 184 -31.82 -3.56 -14.94
N VAL A 185 -31.67 -4.48 -13.99
CA VAL A 185 -30.64 -4.36 -12.95
C VAL A 185 -29.31 -4.35 -13.68
N ALA A 186 -28.45 -3.36 -13.41
CA ALA A 186 -27.12 -3.31 -13.99
C ALA A 186 -26.32 -4.52 -13.46
N THR A 187 -26.22 -5.57 -14.26
CA THR A 187 -25.32 -6.69 -14.01
C THR A 187 -23.87 -6.19 -14.09
N ASN A 188 -22.99 -6.78 -13.27
CA ASN A 188 -21.58 -6.44 -13.36
C ASN A 188 -21.02 -6.93 -14.71
N PRO A 189 -20.15 -6.16 -15.38
CA PRO A 189 -19.62 -6.53 -16.67
C PRO A 189 -18.80 -7.82 -16.56
N GLU A 190 -19.12 -8.80 -17.41
CA GLU A 190 -18.47 -10.12 -17.46
C GLU A 190 -16.94 -9.96 -17.61
N LEU A 191 -16.19 -10.60 -16.72
CA LEU A 191 -14.72 -10.62 -16.76
C LEU A 191 -14.24 -11.65 -17.79
N ILE A 192 -13.00 -11.49 -18.27
CA ILE A 192 -12.37 -12.46 -19.17
C ILE A 192 -12.24 -13.81 -18.45
N GLU A 193 -12.90 -14.84 -18.98
CA GLU A 193 -12.89 -16.18 -18.42
C GLU A 193 -11.57 -16.94 -18.70
N ARG A 194 -11.36 -18.07 -18.02
CA ARG A 194 -10.17 -18.92 -18.14
C ARG A 194 -9.85 -19.31 -19.59
N ASP A 195 -10.86 -19.74 -20.34
CA ASP A 195 -10.69 -20.22 -21.71
C ASP A 195 -10.61 -19.06 -22.71
N GLU A 196 -11.19 -17.89 -22.38
CA GLU A 196 -10.96 -16.67 -23.17
C GLU A 196 -9.53 -16.16 -22.97
N PHE A 197 -9.05 -16.06 -21.74
CA PHE A 197 -7.66 -15.70 -21.45
C PHE A 197 -6.69 -16.64 -22.18
N ARG A 198 -6.96 -17.96 -22.20
CA ARG A 198 -6.17 -18.92 -22.98
C ARG A 198 -6.11 -18.55 -24.46
N ARG A 199 -7.25 -18.35 -25.13
CA ARG A 199 -7.29 -17.95 -26.55
C ARG A 199 -6.52 -16.64 -26.81
N LEU A 200 -6.68 -15.64 -25.95
CA LEU A 200 -6.00 -14.35 -26.08
C LEU A 200 -4.48 -14.46 -25.86
N ALA A 201 -4.05 -15.31 -24.91
CA ALA A 201 -2.64 -15.61 -24.70
C ALA A 201 -2.05 -16.39 -25.88
N ASP A 202 -2.77 -17.38 -26.42
CA ASP A 202 -2.33 -18.17 -27.58
C ASP A 202 -2.08 -17.28 -28.81
N ILE A 203 -2.87 -16.22 -29.04
CA ILE A 203 -2.61 -15.22 -30.09
C ILE A 203 -1.24 -14.55 -29.86
N ALA A 204 -0.96 -14.08 -28.64
CA ALA A 204 0.31 -13.43 -28.30
C ALA A 204 1.52 -14.39 -28.40
N LEU A 205 1.35 -15.64 -27.97
CA LEU A 205 2.37 -16.67 -28.00
C LEU A 205 2.70 -17.08 -29.44
N ASN A 206 1.68 -17.31 -30.28
CA ASN A 206 1.86 -17.69 -31.69
C ASN A 206 2.39 -16.53 -32.57
N ALA A 207 2.09 -15.28 -32.22
CA ALA A 207 2.60 -14.11 -32.94
C ALA A 207 4.08 -13.80 -32.65
N SER A 208 4.60 -14.26 -31.50
CA SER A 208 5.93 -13.95 -31.02
C SER A 208 7.01 -14.85 -31.63
N LYS A 209 8.17 -14.26 -31.94
CA LYS A 209 9.38 -14.96 -32.40
C LYS A 209 10.49 -15.01 -31.35
N GLY A 210 10.20 -14.65 -30.10
CA GLY A 210 11.15 -14.77 -29.00
C GLY A 210 11.40 -16.22 -28.59
N GLU A 211 12.55 -16.46 -27.97
CA GLU A 211 12.85 -17.74 -27.31
C GLU A 211 11.88 -18.00 -26.15
N HIS A 212 11.55 -16.94 -25.42
CA HIS A 212 10.56 -16.98 -24.35
C HIS A 212 9.54 -15.86 -24.52
N THR A 213 8.27 -16.17 -24.31
CA THR A 213 7.18 -15.20 -24.23
C THR A 213 6.35 -15.46 -22.99
N LEU A 214 6.00 -14.39 -22.26
CA LEU A 214 5.16 -14.40 -21.07
C LEU A 214 4.03 -13.39 -21.27
N VAL A 215 2.80 -13.84 -21.09
CA VAL A 215 1.57 -13.05 -21.16
C VAL A 215 0.95 -13.01 -19.78
N SER A 216 0.73 -11.81 -19.24
CA SER A 216 -0.03 -11.62 -18.00
C SER A 216 -1.30 -10.80 -18.27
N LEU A 217 -2.36 -11.13 -17.54
CA LEU A 217 -3.66 -10.45 -17.57
C LEU A 217 -4.05 -10.04 -16.16
N ALA A 218 -4.56 -8.83 -16.02
CA ALA A 218 -5.36 -8.41 -14.87
C ALA A 218 -6.61 -7.68 -15.38
N ASP A 219 -7.79 -8.27 -15.15
CA ASP A 219 -9.10 -7.69 -15.47
C ASP A 219 -9.91 -7.57 -14.18
N THR A 220 -10.23 -6.34 -13.78
CA THR A 220 -10.89 -6.03 -12.51
C THR A 220 -12.19 -5.26 -12.76
N ALA A 221 -13.30 -5.77 -12.23
CA ALA A 221 -14.61 -5.12 -12.21
C ALA A 221 -15.05 -4.87 -10.77
N GLY A 222 -15.69 -3.72 -10.52
CA GLY A 222 -16.16 -3.34 -9.19
C GLY A 222 -16.12 -1.84 -8.94
N GLY A 223 -16.04 -1.42 -7.69
CA GLY A 223 -15.75 -0.03 -7.37
C GLY A 223 -16.05 0.39 -5.93
N THR A 224 -15.91 1.70 -5.71
CA THR A 224 -15.96 2.36 -4.41
C THR A 224 -17.24 3.17 -4.21
N THR A 225 -17.82 3.10 -3.02
CA THR A 225 -18.63 4.17 -2.44
C THR A 225 -17.79 4.91 -1.39
N ARG A 226 -17.45 6.19 -1.63
CA ARG A 226 -16.77 7.07 -0.66
C ARG A 226 -17.80 7.96 0.03
N PHE A 227 -17.61 8.18 1.32
CA PHE A 227 -18.44 9.09 2.11
C PHE A 227 -17.57 9.98 3.02
N ALA A 228 -18.07 11.19 3.28
CA ALA A 228 -17.49 12.17 4.19
C ALA A 228 -18.60 13.12 4.65
N ASN A 229 -18.42 13.81 5.78
CA ASN A 229 -19.40 14.76 6.30
C ASN A 229 -20.82 14.15 6.45
N ASN A 230 -20.90 12.87 6.83
CA ASN A 230 -22.15 12.10 6.91
C ASN A 230 -22.96 11.99 5.59
N GLN A 231 -22.29 12.08 4.43
CA GLN A 231 -22.89 12.00 3.09
C GLN A 231 -22.01 11.18 2.12
N VAL A 232 -22.62 10.51 1.14
CA VAL A 232 -21.88 9.87 0.04
C VAL A 232 -21.36 10.95 -0.90
N THR A 233 -20.04 10.98 -1.12
CA THR A 233 -19.36 11.97 -1.97
C THR A 233 -19.01 11.41 -3.35
N GLN A 234 -18.85 10.09 -3.46
CA GLN A 234 -18.55 9.40 -4.70
C GLN A 234 -19.16 8.00 -4.68
N ASN A 235 -19.80 7.58 -5.76
CA ASN A 235 -20.14 6.17 -5.98
C ASN A 235 -19.73 5.79 -7.40
N VAL A 236 -18.83 4.82 -7.52
CA VAL A 236 -18.24 4.39 -8.80
C VAL A 236 -18.44 2.89 -8.98
N HIS A 237 -18.68 2.52 -10.23
CA HIS A 237 -18.47 1.18 -10.74
C HIS A 237 -17.68 1.30 -12.05
N ALA A 238 -16.65 0.48 -12.22
CA ALA A 238 -15.83 0.42 -13.43
C ALA A 238 -15.27 -0.99 -13.64
N ARG A 239 -15.05 -1.35 -14.90
CA ARG A 239 -14.15 -2.44 -15.30
C ARG A 239 -12.87 -1.85 -15.87
N ARG A 240 -11.73 -2.45 -15.53
CA ARG A 240 -10.40 -2.09 -16.01
C ARG A 240 -9.62 -3.36 -16.26
N TYR A 241 -9.21 -3.57 -17.50
CA TYR A 241 -8.31 -4.67 -17.86
C TYR A 241 -7.03 -4.15 -18.51
N GLN A 242 -5.96 -4.91 -18.29
CA GLN A 242 -4.68 -4.75 -18.96
C GLN A 242 -4.08 -6.13 -19.22
N MET A 243 -3.53 -6.30 -20.41
CA MET A 243 -2.65 -7.42 -20.72
C MET A 243 -1.22 -6.88 -20.88
N THR A 244 -0.22 -7.63 -20.45
CA THR A 244 1.19 -7.33 -20.72
C THR A 244 1.84 -8.54 -21.38
N ILE A 245 2.50 -8.30 -22.51
CA ILE A 245 3.25 -9.32 -23.25
C ILE A 245 4.73 -8.97 -23.09
N THR A 246 5.50 -9.89 -22.53
CA THR A 246 6.96 -9.80 -22.39
C THR A 246 7.59 -10.85 -23.29
N VAL A 247 8.53 -10.45 -24.13
CA VAL A 247 9.27 -11.32 -25.06
C VAL A 247 10.76 -11.22 -24.75
N ALA A 248 11.49 -12.33 -24.88
CA ALA A 248 12.93 -12.38 -24.67
C ALA A 248 13.70 -13.10 -25.79
N PHE A 249 14.95 -12.67 -25.95
CA PHE A 249 15.99 -13.28 -26.79
C PHE A 249 17.26 -13.41 -25.93
N GLY A 250 17.68 -14.64 -25.62
CA GLY A 250 18.70 -14.91 -24.61
C GLY A 250 18.36 -14.25 -23.28
N LYS A 251 19.26 -13.36 -22.81
CA LYS A 251 19.11 -12.58 -21.57
C LYS A 251 18.51 -11.18 -21.76
N ARG A 252 17.93 -10.87 -22.93
CA ARG A 252 17.35 -9.56 -23.22
C ARG A 252 15.84 -9.67 -23.29
N ALA A 253 15.14 -8.93 -22.43
CA ALA A 253 13.68 -8.93 -22.37
C ALA A 253 13.10 -7.54 -22.70
N GLY A 254 11.91 -7.52 -23.29
CA GLY A 254 11.15 -6.31 -23.58
C GLY A 254 9.66 -6.57 -23.44
N SER A 255 8.91 -5.59 -22.95
CA SER A 255 7.49 -5.73 -22.62
C SER A 255 6.64 -4.66 -23.29
N ALA A 256 5.41 -5.02 -23.65
CA ALA A 256 4.38 -4.10 -24.11
C ALA A 256 3.06 -4.37 -23.38
N THR A 257 2.41 -3.31 -22.90
CA THR A 257 1.12 -3.38 -22.21
C THR A 257 0.02 -2.79 -23.09
N LEU A 258 -1.15 -3.42 -23.09
CA LEU A 258 -2.30 -3.09 -23.93
C LEU A 258 -3.61 -3.17 -23.12
N SER A 259 -4.60 -2.39 -23.54
CA SER A 259 -5.95 -2.30 -22.95
C SER A 259 -7.07 -2.46 -23.98
N GLU A 260 -6.76 -3.04 -25.14
CA GLU A 260 -7.72 -3.47 -26.16
C GLU A 260 -7.30 -4.88 -26.56
N LEU A 261 -8.15 -5.88 -26.35
CA LEU A 261 -7.78 -7.30 -26.48
C LEU A 261 -8.31 -7.93 -27.77
N SER A 262 -8.42 -7.14 -28.83
CA SER A 262 -8.64 -7.65 -30.18
C SER A 262 -7.32 -8.23 -30.74
N GLU A 263 -7.43 -9.17 -31.70
CA GLU A 263 -6.28 -9.94 -32.22
C GLU A 263 -5.15 -9.04 -32.76
N GLY A 264 -5.49 -7.99 -33.52
CA GLY A 264 -4.51 -7.06 -34.09
C GLY A 264 -3.63 -6.36 -33.05
N PRO A 265 -4.20 -5.63 -32.07
CA PRO A 265 -3.47 -5.04 -30.95
C PRO A 265 -2.62 -6.03 -30.14
N ILE A 266 -3.08 -7.27 -29.94
CA ILE A 266 -2.30 -8.32 -29.27
C ILE A 266 -1.04 -8.64 -30.09
N ILE A 267 -1.19 -8.87 -31.40
CA ILE A 267 -0.07 -9.10 -32.33
C ILE A 267 0.87 -7.89 -32.36
N GLU A 268 0.34 -6.66 -32.47
CA GLU A 268 1.16 -5.43 -32.47
C GLU A 268 1.97 -5.27 -31.17
N ALA A 269 1.38 -5.63 -30.03
CA ALA A 269 2.05 -5.57 -28.74
C ALA A 269 3.14 -6.64 -28.61
N ALA A 270 2.91 -7.88 -29.05
CA ALA A 270 3.95 -8.91 -29.11
C ALA A 270 5.13 -8.46 -29.99
N LEU A 271 4.85 -7.94 -31.20
CA LEU A 271 5.87 -7.41 -32.11
C LEU A 271 6.58 -6.17 -31.54
N ARG A 272 5.91 -5.36 -30.70
CA ARG A 272 6.52 -4.22 -30.00
C ARG A 272 7.46 -4.69 -28.88
N ALA A 273 7.02 -5.66 -28.08
CA ALA A 273 7.82 -6.30 -27.05
C ALA A 273 9.11 -6.91 -27.63
N GLU A 274 9.02 -7.61 -28.78
CA GLU A 274 10.18 -8.10 -29.53
C GLU A 274 11.19 -7.01 -29.91
N ARG A 275 10.71 -5.88 -30.45
CA ARG A 275 11.59 -4.77 -30.87
C ARG A 275 12.32 -4.17 -29.67
N LEU A 276 11.62 -4.05 -28.53
CA LEU A 276 12.22 -3.61 -27.27
C LEU A 276 13.26 -4.62 -26.76
N ALA A 277 12.93 -5.92 -26.77
CA ALA A 277 13.84 -6.98 -26.32
C ALA A 277 15.14 -7.02 -27.13
N LYS A 278 15.08 -6.85 -28.46
CA LYS A 278 16.26 -6.79 -29.34
C LYS A 278 17.15 -5.57 -29.08
N MET A 279 16.58 -4.47 -28.55
CA MET A 279 17.30 -3.24 -28.19
C MET A 279 17.75 -3.18 -26.73
N ALA A 280 17.19 -4.02 -25.86
CA ALA A 280 17.52 -4.05 -24.45
C ALA A 280 18.96 -4.53 -24.21
N PRO A 281 19.64 -4.04 -23.14
CA PRO A 281 20.86 -4.67 -22.65
C PRO A 281 20.54 -6.09 -22.13
N GLU A 282 21.57 -6.90 -21.98
CA GLU A 282 21.42 -8.19 -21.29
C GLU A 282 21.25 -7.97 -19.79
N ASP A 283 20.20 -8.57 -19.24
CA ASP A 283 19.98 -8.66 -17.81
C ASP A 283 20.68 -9.94 -17.29
N PRO A 284 21.75 -9.83 -16.49
CA PRO A 284 22.44 -11.00 -15.97
C PRO A 284 21.54 -11.86 -15.08
N GLU A 285 20.51 -11.27 -14.47
CA GLU A 285 19.56 -11.92 -13.56
C GLU A 285 18.35 -12.54 -14.30
N TYR A 286 18.24 -12.36 -15.62
CA TYR A 286 17.14 -12.92 -16.41
C TYR A 286 17.10 -14.44 -16.38
N LEU A 287 15.90 -14.97 -16.11
CA LEU A 287 15.57 -16.39 -16.23
C LEU A 287 14.34 -16.59 -17.14
N PRO A 288 14.29 -17.69 -17.91
CA PRO A 288 13.09 -18.08 -18.65
C PRO A 288 11.85 -18.14 -17.74
N PRO A 289 10.62 -17.96 -18.26
CA PRO A 289 9.39 -18.27 -17.53
C PRO A 289 9.41 -19.71 -16.97
N LEU A 290 8.65 -19.96 -15.91
CA LEU A 290 8.52 -21.32 -15.38
C LEU A 290 7.88 -22.26 -16.42
N PRO A 291 8.16 -23.58 -16.40
CA PRO A 291 7.34 -24.55 -17.12
C PRO A 291 5.96 -24.68 -16.45
N ALA A 292 5.07 -25.51 -17.01
CA ALA A 292 3.79 -25.85 -16.37
C ALA A 292 3.93 -26.14 -14.86
N GLN A 293 3.02 -25.62 -14.04
CA GLN A 293 2.98 -25.78 -12.58
C GLN A 293 1.61 -26.29 -12.14
N GLU A 294 1.55 -26.86 -10.94
CA GLU A 294 0.31 -27.14 -10.22
C GLU A 294 0.05 -26.03 -9.19
N TYR A 295 -1.22 -25.62 -9.04
CA TYR A 295 -1.62 -24.52 -8.17
C TYR A 295 -2.62 -24.99 -7.11
N PRO A 296 -2.52 -24.50 -5.86
CA PRO A 296 -3.49 -24.81 -4.82
C PRO A 296 -4.88 -24.27 -5.19
N VAL A 297 -5.93 -24.99 -4.80
CA VAL A 297 -7.32 -24.53 -4.95
C VAL A 297 -7.70 -23.71 -3.72
N LEU A 298 -7.69 -22.39 -3.85
CA LEU A 298 -8.07 -21.46 -2.77
C LEU A 298 -9.53 -21.00 -2.91
N PRO A 299 -10.27 -20.73 -1.81
CA PRO A 299 -11.61 -20.18 -1.84
C PRO A 299 -11.61 -18.66 -2.13
N ALA A 300 -10.91 -18.25 -3.20
CA ALA A 300 -10.61 -16.86 -3.51
C ALA A 300 -11.81 -16.06 -4.06
N TYR A 301 -12.89 -16.73 -4.49
CA TYR A 301 -14.08 -16.13 -5.10
C TYR A 301 -15.32 -16.26 -4.21
N ARG A 302 -16.14 -15.21 -4.19
CA ARG A 302 -17.42 -15.13 -3.46
C ARG A 302 -18.50 -14.49 -4.36
N PRO A 303 -19.53 -15.23 -4.80
CA PRO A 303 -20.58 -14.72 -5.69
C PRO A 303 -21.22 -13.43 -5.17
N GLU A 304 -21.51 -13.35 -3.87
CA GLU A 304 -22.15 -12.20 -3.23
C GLU A 304 -21.31 -10.92 -3.33
N THR A 305 -19.98 -11.02 -3.37
CA THR A 305 -19.07 -9.90 -3.61
C THR A 305 -18.99 -9.58 -5.10
N ALA A 306 -18.97 -10.61 -5.95
CA ALA A 306 -18.91 -10.46 -7.40
C ALA A 306 -20.18 -9.85 -8.00
N GLU A 307 -21.32 -10.03 -7.35
CA GLU A 307 -22.63 -9.43 -7.69
C GLU A 307 -22.90 -8.11 -6.94
N CYS A 308 -21.93 -7.61 -6.16
CA CYS A 308 -22.12 -6.43 -5.31
C CYS A 308 -22.38 -5.15 -6.14
N THR A 309 -23.64 -4.72 -6.14
CA THR A 309 -24.10 -3.53 -6.86
C THR A 309 -23.65 -2.22 -6.19
N PRO A 310 -23.61 -1.09 -6.94
CA PRO A 310 -23.36 0.23 -6.34
C PRO A 310 -24.42 0.65 -5.32
N ALA A 311 -25.64 0.09 -5.39
CA ALA A 311 -26.70 0.34 -4.42
C ALA A 311 -26.43 -0.39 -3.09
N ARG A 312 -25.96 -1.65 -3.13
CA ARG A 312 -25.58 -2.42 -1.94
C ARG A 312 -24.47 -1.72 -1.13
N ARG A 313 -23.43 -1.22 -1.81
CA ARG A 313 -22.35 -0.44 -1.16
C ARG A 313 -22.84 0.85 -0.52
N VAL A 314 -23.78 1.56 -1.16
CA VAL A 314 -24.43 2.75 -0.58
C VAL A 314 -25.28 2.40 0.64
N GLY A 315 -25.96 1.24 0.66
CA GLY A 315 -26.67 0.72 1.82
C GLY A 315 -25.74 0.55 3.03
N LEU A 316 -24.66 -0.21 2.85
CA LEU A 316 -23.63 -0.44 3.88
C LEU A 316 -22.99 0.88 4.38
N ALA A 317 -22.62 1.77 3.47
CA ALA A 317 -22.11 3.10 3.85
C ALA A 317 -23.17 3.91 4.64
N GLY A 318 -24.44 3.79 4.26
CA GLY A 318 -25.58 4.42 4.94
C GLY A 318 -25.78 3.95 6.38
N GLU A 319 -25.54 2.66 6.68
CA GLU A 319 -25.59 2.13 8.04
C GLU A 319 -24.52 2.76 8.95
N ALA A 320 -23.27 2.79 8.49
CA ALA A 320 -22.17 3.43 9.21
C ALA A 320 -22.43 4.94 9.43
N ILE A 321 -22.88 5.65 8.40
CA ILE A 321 -23.26 7.08 8.50
C ILE A 321 -24.40 7.28 9.51
N LYS A 322 -25.43 6.41 9.51
CA LYS A 322 -26.56 6.49 10.43
C LYS A 322 -26.11 6.31 11.89
N LEU A 323 -25.21 5.37 12.15
CA LEU A 323 -24.65 5.12 13.48
C LEU A 323 -23.82 6.31 13.97
N CYS A 324 -22.88 6.83 13.16
CA CYS A 324 -22.10 8.01 13.55
C CYS A 324 -22.99 9.23 13.81
N ARG A 325 -23.99 9.49 12.95
CA ARG A 325 -24.93 10.60 13.12
C ARG A 325 -25.76 10.46 14.40
N ALA A 326 -26.21 9.25 14.74
CA ALA A 326 -26.93 8.99 15.99
C ALA A 326 -26.05 9.21 17.24
N ALA A 327 -24.73 9.00 17.12
CA ALA A 327 -23.75 9.30 18.15
C ALA A 327 -23.30 10.77 18.21
N GLY A 328 -23.85 11.66 17.37
CA GLY A 328 -23.44 13.07 17.27
C GLY A 328 -22.11 13.30 16.54
N MET A 329 -21.63 12.30 15.79
CA MET A 329 -20.33 12.29 15.13
C MET A 329 -20.45 12.42 13.61
N THR A 330 -19.34 12.79 12.97
CA THR A 330 -19.17 12.79 11.51
C THR A 330 -18.47 11.51 11.05
N ALA A 331 -19.05 10.84 10.05
CA ALA A 331 -18.45 9.70 9.36
C ALA A 331 -17.66 10.15 8.12
N ALA A 332 -16.46 9.61 7.94
CA ALA A 332 -15.72 9.61 6.69
C ALA A 332 -15.11 8.22 6.43
N GLY A 333 -15.11 7.75 5.18
CA GLY A 333 -14.71 6.38 4.89
C GLY A 333 -15.08 5.87 3.49
N ILE A 334 -14.93 4.56 3.31
CA ILE A 334 -15.17 3.85 2.05
C ILE A 334 -15.89 2.51 2.29
N VAL A 335 -16.68 2.09 1.30
CA VAL A 335 -17.07 0.69 1.07
C VAL A 335 -16.66 0.33 -0.35
N GLU A 336 -15.88 -0.74 -0.53
CA GLU A 336 -15.40 -1.20 -1.83
C GLU A 336 -15.76 -2.67 -2.07
N ALA A 337 -15.99 -3.04 -3.32
CA ALA A 337 -16.11 -4.43 -3.77
C ALA A 337 -15.53 -4.57 -5.17
N TYR A 338 -14.67 -5.56 -5.36
CA TYR A 338 -14.05 -5.91 -6.64
C TYR A 338 -14.02 -7.41 -6.86
N THR A 339 -14.06 -7.79 -8.13
CA THR A 339 -13.66 -9.10 -8.64
C THR A 339 -12.55 -8.89 -9.65
N THR A 340 -11.51 -9.70 -9.57
CA THR A 340 -10.37 -9.67 -10.49
C THR A 340 -10.16 -11.06 -11.09
N ALA A 341 -10.09 -11.14 -12.41
CA ALA A 341 -9.47 -12.24 -13.13
C ALA A 341 -7.97 -11.94 -13.28
N VAL A 342 -7.14 -12.87 -12.83
CA VAL A 342 -5.68 -12.85 -13.04
C VAL A 342 -5.31 -14.02 -13.92
N GLY A 343 -4.53 -13.76 -14.97
CA GLY A 343 -4.01 -14.78 -15.88
C GLY A 343 -2.51 -14.67 -16.06
N LEU A 344 -1.83 -15.81 -16.19
CA LEU A 344 -0.44 -15.89 -16.60
C LEU A 344 -0.27 -17.07 -17.58
N ALA A 345 0.40 -16.86 -18.71
CA ALA A 345 0.66 -17.90 -19.70
C ALA A 345 2.03 -17.69 -20.36
N ALA A 346 2.75 -18.76 -20.69
CA ALA A 346 4.08 -18.65 -21.32
C ALA A 346 4.37 -19.73 -22.36
N SER A 347 5.30 -19.43 -23.27
CA SER A 347 5.77 -20.37 -24.31
C SER A 347 6.44 -21.63 -23.76
N THR A 348 6.78 -21.65 -22.48
CA THR A 348 7.29 -22.79 -21.70
C THR A 348 6.19 -23.76 -21.21
N GLY A 349 4.92 -23.50 -21.56
CA GLY A 349 3.77 -24.28 -21.10
C GLY A 349 3.20 -23.84 -19.74
N LEU A 350 3.67 -22.73 -19.19
CA LEU A 350 3.05 -22.11 -18.02
C LEU A 350 1.61 -21.72 -18.34
N PHE A 351 0.66 -22.06 -17.47
CA PHE A 351 -0.71 -21.54 -17.54
C PHE A 351 -1.32 -21.47 -16.14
N ALA A 352 -1.57 -20.26 -15.66
CA ALA A 352 -2.19 -19.96 -14.39
C ALA A 352 -3.40 -19.04 -14.60
N TYR A 353 -4.49 -19.29 -13.88
CA TYR A 353 -5.68 -18.44 -13.92
C TYR A 353 -6.45 -18.53 -12.60
N GLU A 354 -6.81 -17.38 -12.03
CA GLU A 354 -7.57 -17.26 -10.79
C GLU A 354 -8.62 -16.15 -10.91
N LEU A 355 -9.87 -16.44 -10.50
CA LEU A 355 -10.87 -15.43 -10.16
C LEU A 355 -10.82 -15.18 -8.66
N ARG A 356 -10.75 -13.91 -8.25
CA ARG A 356 -10.70 -13.54 -6.83
C ARG A 356 -11.54 -12.31 -6.51
N THR A 357 -12.19 -12.33 -5.35
CA THR A 357 -12.96 -11.20 -4.82
C THR A 357 -12.23 -10.49 -3.69
N ARG A 358 -12.46 -9.19 -3.55
CA ARG A 358 -12.04 -8.34 -2.44
C ARG A 358 -13.16 -7.38 -2.10
N ALA A 359 -13.55 -7.35 -0.84
CA ALA A 359 -14.41 -6.34 -0.26
C ALA A 359 -13.64 -5.58 0.82
N GLU A 360 -13.90 -4.28 0.98
CA GLU A 360 -13.24 -3.44 1.98
C GLU A 360 -14.23 -2.46 2.61
N PHE A 361 -14.09 -2.23 3.92
CA PHE A 361 -14.78 -1.16 4.65
C PHE A 361 -13.78 -0.44 5.53
N SER A 362 -13.70 0.89 5.43
CA SER A 362 -12.87 1.73 6.30
C SER A 362 -13.71 2.89 6.80
N LEU A 363 -13.62 3.21 8.09
CA LEU A 363 -14.38 4.29 8.73
C LEU A 363 -13.52 5.02 9.75
N THR A 364 -13.45 6.34 9.61
CA THR A 364 -13.14 7.26 10.70
C THR A 364 -14.43 7.88 11.23
N ALA A 365 -14.73 7.65 12.51
CA ALA A 365 -15.71 8.42 13.26
C ALA A 365 -15.01 9.65 13.85
N ILE A 366 -15.62 10.82 13.71
CA ILE A 366 -15.03 12.12 14.04
C ILE A 366 -15.97 12.86 15.01
N ALA A 367 -15.49 13.09 16.23
CA ALA A 367 -16.14 13.91 17.24
C ALA A 367 -15.57 15.36 17.19
N ALA A 368 -15.80 16.16 18.23
CA ALA A 368 -15.40 17.57 18.24
C ALA A 368 -13.88 17.80 18.28
N ASP A 369 -13.16 16.95 19.04
CA ASP A 369 -11.73 17.07 19.35
C ASP A 369 -10.96 15.74 19.18
N SER A 370 -11.64 14.71 18.70
CA SER A 370 -11.24 13.31 18.82
C SER A 370 -11.75 12.46 17.66
N THR A 371 -11.01 11.39 17.33
CA THR A 371 -11.34 10.47 16.23
C THR A 371 -11.15 9.02 16.65
N GLY A 372 -11.89 8.13 16.01
CA GLY A 372 -11.77 6.68 16.16
C GLY A 372 -11.82 6.01 14.79
N TRP A 373 -10.92 5.06 14.53
CA TRP A 373 -10.81 4.41 13.23
C TRP A 373 -10.88 2.88 13.30
N VAL A 374 -11.43 2.31 12.23
CA VAL A 374 -11.51 0.87 11.97
C VAL A 374 -11.38 0.59 10.47
N GLN A 375 -10.92 -0.61 10.14
CA GLN A 375 -10.98 -1.14 8.79
C GLN A 375 -11.29 -2.64 8.80
N ASN A 376 -11.89 -3.14 7.71
CA ASN A 376 -11.97 -4.55 7.39
C ASN A 376 -11.69 -4.79 5.91
N GLU A 377 -11.22 -5.99 5.61
CA GLU A 377 -11.06 -6.50 4.25
C GLU A 377 -11.39 -8.00 4.26
N SER A 378 -12.13 -8.49 3.26
CA SER A 378 -12.53 -9.91 3.16
C SER A 378 -12.74 -10.34 1.71
N ARG A 379 -12.80 -11.65 1.47
CA ARG A 379 -13.33 -12.22 0.21
C ARG A 379 -14.83 -11.94 0.06
N SER A 380 -15.58 -11.94 1.17
CA SER A 380 -17.03 -11.66 1.19
C SER A 380 -17.33 -10.22 1.60
N ILE A 381 -18.27 -9.59 0.90
CA ILE A 381 -18.86 -8.30 1.26
C ILE A 381 -19.67 -8.37 2.55
N ASP A 382 -20.23 -9.53 2.90
CA ASP A 382 -21.06 -9.71 4.11
C ASP A 382 -20.21 -9.87 5.38
N ASP A 383 -19.01 -10.47 5.25
CA ASP A 383 -18.03 -10.60 6.33
C ASP A 383 -17.37 -9.26 6.73
N LEU A 384 -17.74 -8.14 6.10
CA LEU A 384 -17.18 -6.82 6.44
C LEU A 384 -17.52 -6.35 7.85
N GLY A 385 -18.63 -6.82 8.44
CA GLY A 385 -19.00 -6.49 9.83
C GLY A 385 -19.24 -4.99 10.06
N VAL A 386 -19.84 -4.31 9.08
CA VAL A 386 -19.96 -2.83 9.01
C VAL A 386 -20.59 -2.23 10.28
N ILE A 387 -21.68 -2.80 10.78
CA ILE A 387 -22.38 -2.32 11.98
C ILE A 387 -21.50 -2.43 13.24
N GLU A 388 -20.90 -3.61 13.47
CA GLU A 388 -20.03 -3.86 14.62
C GLU A 388 -18.82 -2.92 14.60
N ARG A 389 -18.13 -2.85 13.46
CA ARG A 389 -16.96 -1.97 13.31
C ARG A 389 -17.32 -0.48 13.41
N ALA A 390 -18.49 -0.07 12.91
CA ALA A 390 -18.96 1.29 13.11
C ALA A 390 -19.16 1.63 14.59
N ARG A 391 -19.70 0.70 15.40
CA ARG A 391 -19.76 0.87 16.87
C ARG A 391 -18.37 0.98 17.49
N THR A 392 -17.41 0.13 17.10
CA THR A 392 -16.02 0.21 17.58
C THR A 392 -15.35 1.55 17.25
N ALA A 393 -15.54 2.09 16.04
CA ALA A 393 -15.01 3.40 15.66
C ALA A 393 -15.62 4.53 16.50
N ILE A 394 -16.93 4.48 16.73
CA ILE A 394 -17.66 5.45 17.56
C ILE A 394 -17.20 5.37 19.03
N ASP A 395 -17.00 4.17 19.57
CA ASP A 395 -16.48 3.99 20.93
C ASP A 395 -15.06 4.57 21.08
N LYS A 396 -14.15 4.22 20.15
CA LYS A 396 -12.80 4.78 20.11
C LYS A 396 -12.81 6.30 20.03
N ALA A 397 -13.66 6.89 19.19
CA ALA A 397 -13.81 8.35 19.10
C ALA A 397 -14.33 8.95 20.42
N ARG A 398 -15.37 8.36 21.03
CA ARG A 398 -15.95 8.82 22.30
C ARG A 398 -14.94 8.75 23.45
N ARG A 399 -14.19 7.66 23.58
CA ARG A 399 -13.18 7.46 24.64
C ARG A 399 -11.93 8.32 24.45
N SER A 400 -11.70 8.81 23.23
CA SER A 400 -10.55 9.68 22.90
C SER A 400 -10.81 11.17 23.17
N ALA A 401 -12.03 11.55 23.57
CA ALA A 401 -12.41 12.94 23.82
C ALA A 401 -11.66 13.55 25.02
N ASN A 402 -11.44 14.86 24.95
CA ASN A 402 -10.59 15.64 25.87
C ASN A 402 -9.17 15.03 26.03
N PRO A 403 -8.43 14.80 24.92
CA PRO A 403 -7.17 14.06 24.95
C PRO A 403 -6.11 14.76 25.80
N GLN A 404 -5.48 13.99 26.69
CA GLN A 404 -4.50 14.50 27.65
C GLN A 404 -3.06 14.39 27.12
N GLU A 405 -2.18 15.27 27.61
CA GLU A 405 -0.74 15.19 27.30
C GLU A 405 -0.04 14.26 28.29
N LEU A 406 0.55 13.19 27.78
CA LEU A 406 1.49 12.33 28.51
C LEU A 406 2.90 12.60 27.96
N ALA A 407 3.90 12.67 28.84
CA ALA A 407 5.26 13.03 28.47
C ALA A 407 5.88 11.99 27.50
N PRO A 408 6.73 12.41 26.52
CA PRO A 408 7.53 11.47 25.74
C PRO A 408 8.43 10.60 26.63
N GLY A 409 8.63 9.34 26.25
CA GLY A 409 9.36 8.38 27.06
C GLY A 409 9.16 6.94 26.61
N ARG A 410 9.60 6.01 27.47
CA ARG A 410 9.38 4.56 27.30
C ARG A 410 8.23 4.09 28.17
N TYR A 411 7.32 3.33 27.57
CA TYR A 411 6.12 2.84 28.22
C TYR A 411 5.85 1.37 27.87
N THR A 412 5.14 0.67 28.75
CA THR A 412 4.43 -0.55 28.35
C THR A 412 3.25 -0.15 27.47
N VAL A 413 3.12 -0.80 26.32
CA VAL A 413 2.08 -0.52 25.33
C VAL A 413 1.26 -1.77 25.03
N VAL A 414 -0.04 -1.58 24.85
CA VAL A 414 -0.91 -2.55 24.19
C VAL A 414 -1.09 -2.08 22.75
N LEU A 415 -0.68 -2.90 21.79
CA LEU A 415 -0.78 -2.64 20.36
C LEU A 415 -1.92 -3.48 19.79
N GLU A 416 -2.95 -2.85 19.23
CA GLU A 416 -3.97 -3.58 18.46
C GLU A 416 -3.37 -4.20 17.18
N PRO A 417 -4.04 -5.21 16.57
CA PRO A 417 -3.52 -5.92 15.40
C PRO A 417 -3.09 -5.02 14.23
N ALA A 418 -3.80 -3.90 14.01
CA ALA A 418 -3.43 -2.91 12.99
C ALA A 418 -2.03 -2.29 13.23
N CYS A 419 -1.70 -1.94 14.47
CA CYS A 419 -0.36 -1.47 14.84
C CYS A 419 0.71 -2.55 14.56
N VAL A 420 0.39 -3.81 14.84
CA VAL A 420 1.29 -4.95 14.64
C VAL A 420 1.53 -5.21 13.15
N ALA A 421 0.51 -5.11 12.29
CA ALA A 421 0.68 -5.16 10.83
C ALA A 421 1.59 -4.04 10.29
N GLY A 422 1.49 -2.83 10.89
CA GLY A 422 2.40 -1.73 10.59
C GLY A 422 3.88 -2.01 10.90
N LEU A 423 4.17 -2.92 11.82
CA LEU A 423 5.52 -3.35 12.21
C LEU A 423 5.98 -4.62 11.47
N VAL A 424 5.10 -5.59 11.26
CA VAL A 424 5.40 -6.85 10.56
C VAL A 424 5.58 -6.63 9.05
N GLY A 425 4.83 -5.71 8.43
CA GLY A 425 4.98 -5.41 7.00
C GLY A 425 6.41 -4.96 6.60
N PRO A 426 7.05 -4.02 7.30
CA PRO A 426 8.46 -3.69 7.07
C PRO A 426 9.41 -4.88 7.27
N LEU A 427 9.14 -5.75 8.25
CA LEU A 427 9.94 -6.95 8.54
C LEU A 427 9.85 -7.97 7.40
N GLN A 428 8.66 -8.18 6.83
CA GLN A 428 8.45 -9.00 5.64
C GLN A 428 9.34 -8.55 4.48
N PHE A 429 9.36 -7.25 4.16
CA PHE A 429 10.23 -6.74 3.09
C PHE A 429 11.73 -6.86 3.43
N ALA A 430 12.11 -6.74 4.70
CA ALA A 430 13.50 -6.95 5.12
C ALA A 430 13.96 -8.41 4.92
N ALA A 431 13.06 -9.39 4.93
CA ALA A 431 13.40 -10.80 4.75
C ALA A 431 13.72 -11.22 3.30
N ASN A 432 13.88 -10.28 2.35
CA ASN A 432 14.33 -10.62 1.00
C ASN A 432 15.79 -11.17 0.99
N ALA A 433 16.00 -12.30 0.30
CA ALA A 433 17.26 -13.01 0.28
C ALA A 433 18.39 -12.19 -0.35
N LYS A 434 18.09 -11.43 -1.41
CA LYS A 434 19.06 -10.59 -2.12
C LYS A 434 19.70 -9.53 -1.20
N GLY A 435 18.90 -8.84 -0.41
CA GLY A 435 19.34 -7.87 0.60
C GLY A 435 20.01 -8.53 1.80
N TYR A 436 19.57 -9.73 2.20
CA TYR A 436 20.26 -10.54 3.22
C TYR A 436 21.70 -10.86 2.80
N PHE A 437 21.92 -11.44 1.61
CA PHE A 437 23.26 -11.81 1.15
C PHE A 437 24.16 -10.62 0.78
N ARG A 438 23.57 -9.49 0.39
CA ARG A 438 24.32 -8.23 0.15
C ARG A 438 24.61 -7.44 1.43
N GLY A 439 24.13 -7.89 2.61
CA GLY A 439 24.33 -7.20 3.89
C GLY A 439 23.55 -5.89 4.03
N THR A 440 22.55 -5.64 3.18
CA THR A 440 21.74 -4.40 3.17
C THR A 440 20.40 -4.56 3.90
N SER A 441 20.07 -5.76 4.37
CA SER A 441 18.90 -6.04 5.20
C SER A 441 19.25 -6.06 6.69
N ALA A 442 18.36 -5.57 7.55
CA ALA A 442 18.42 -5.75 9.00
C ALA A 442 18.42 -7.21 9.48
N LEU A 443 18.04 -8.14 8.61
CA LEU A 443 18.10 -9.58 8.87
C LEU A 443 19.40 -10.23 8.42
N ALA A 444 20.34 -9.50 7.81
CA ALA A 444 21.64 -10.04 7.39
C ALA A 444 22.37 -10.74 8.55
N GLY A 445 22.82 -11.97 8.31
CA GLY A 445 23.47 -12.82 9.33
C GLY A 445 22.54 -13.38 10.41
N LYS A 446 21.22 -13.17 10.33
CA LYS A 446 20.24 -13.66 11.33
C LYS A 446 19.49 -14.94 10.93
N LEU A 447 19.81 -15.56 9.79
CA LEU A 447 19.19 -16.85 9.43
C LEU A 447 19.66 -17.93 10.43
N GLY A 448 18.71 -18.69 10.98
CA GLY A 448 18.94 -19.61 12.09
C GLY A 448 19.14 -18.94 13.46
N GLN A 449 18.94 -17.62 13.58
CA GLN A 449 19.05 -16.87 14.83
C GLN A 449 17.69 -16.43 15.35
N GLN A 450 17.60 -16.18 16.66
CA GLN A 450 16.39 -15.62 17.27
C GLN A 450 16.22 -14.15 16.86
N VAL A 451 15.05 -13.83 16.32
CA VAL A 451 14.64 -12.50 15.83
C VAL A 451 13.33 -12.01 16.45
N ALA A 452 12.64 -12.87 17.20
CA ALA A 452 11.42 -12.58 17.96
C ALA A 452 11.35 -13.47 19.22
N ASP A 453 10.38 -13.17 20.11
CA ASP A 453 10.04 -14.00 21.26
C ASP A 453 9.79 -15.46 20.86
N SER A 454 10.29 -16.41 21.66
CA SER A 454 10.27 -17.84 21.33
C SER A 454 8.86 -18.44 21.28
N ARG A 455 7.85 -17.77 21.85
CA ARG A 455 6.44 -18.17 21.73
C ARG A 455 5.89 -17.92 20.32
N LEU A 456 6.47 -17.00 19.54
CA LEU A 456 5.89 -16.51 18.29
C LEU A 456 6.37 -17.28 17.05
N THR A 457 5.44 -17.56 16.13
CA THR A 457 5.68 -18.17 14.81
C THR A 457 4.99 -17.34 13.73
N LEU A 458 5.76 -16.85 12.76
CA LEU A 458 5.27 -16.15 11.56
C LEU A 458 5.34 -17.12 10.37
N GLN A 459 4.22 -17.32 9.68
CA GLN A 459 4.13 -18.23 8.53
C GLN A 459 3.21 -17.69 7.44
N ASN A 460 3.43 -18.14 6.22
CA ASN A 460 2.50 -17.95 5.12
C ASN A 460 1.35 -18.95 5.24
N ARG A 461 0.11 -18.49 5.06
CA ARG A 461 -1.10 -19.32 5.08
C ARG A 461 -2.09 -18.91 3.98
N PRO A 462 -1.81 -19.22 2.71
CA PRO A 462 -2.69 -18.86 1.60
C PRO A 462 -4.08 -19.54 1.71
N ASP A 463 -4.17 -20.63 2.46
CA ASP A 463 -5.38 -21.41 2.77
C ASP A 463 -6.30 -20.78 3.84
N HIS A 464 -5.80 -19.81 4.62
CA HIS A 464 -6.51 -19.36 5.81
C HIS A 464 -7.75 -18.50 5.46
N PRO A 465 -8.95 -18.81 6.00
CA PRO A 465 -10.21 -18.23 5.54
C PRO A 465 -10.30 -16.70 5.73
N SER A 466 -9.65 -16.15 6.76
CA SER A 466 -9.62 -14.71 6.99
C SER A 466 -8.60 -13.95 6.11
N LEU A 467 -7.67 -14.66 5.46
CA LEU A 467 -6.61 -14.08 4.65
C LEU A 467 -6.95 -14.09 3.17
N LEU A 468 -6.16 -13.35 2.39
CA LEU A 468 -6.44 -13.04 0.99
C LEU A 468 -5.35 -13.58 0.07
N GLY A 469 -4.79 -14.73 0.45
CA GLY A 469 -3.76 -15.42 -0.31
C GLY A 469 -4.22 -15.72 -1.74
N ALA A 470 -3.26 -15.72 -2.66
CA ALA A 470 -3.49 -16.00 -4.08
C ALA A 470 -2.81 -17.32 -4.45
N SER A 471 -3.33 -18.01 -5.47
CA SER A 471 -2.84 -19.34 -5.83
C SER A 471 -1.46 -19.31 -6.52
N PHE A 472 -1.08 -18.17 -7.12
CA PHE A 472 0.20 -17.97 -7.80
C PHE A 472 0.68 -16.49 -7.80
N ASP A 473 2.00 -16.31 -7.93
CA ASP A 473 2.66 -14.99 -7.96
C ASP A 473 2.78 -14.41 -9.38
N GLY A 474 3.43 -13.24 -9.52
CA GLY A 474 3.65 -12.60 -10.83
C GLY A 474 4.61 -13.34 -11.77
N GLN A 475 5.31 -14.37 -11.31
CA GLN A 475 6.21 -15.24 -12.08
C GLN A 475 5.62 -16.64 -12.34
N GLY A 476 4.47 -16.95 -11.74
CA GLY A 476 3.78 -18.24 -11.82
C GLY A 476 4.24 -19.26 -10.79
N LEU A 477 4.96 -18.87 -9.73
CA LEU A 477 5.27 -19.73 -8.59
C LEU A 477 3.97 -20.04 -7.83
N PRO A 478 3.71 -21.31 -7.47
CA PRO A 478 2.54 -21.66 -6.67
C PRO A 478 2.71 -21.20 -5.22
N ALA A 479 1.60 -20.83 -4.58
CA ALA A 479 1.61 -20.46 -3.17
C ALA A 479 1.80 -21.69 -2.27
N ASP A 480 2.62 -21.53 -1.23
CA ASP A 480 2.88 -22.58 -0.25
C ASP A 480 2.75 -22.09 1.20
N SER A 481 2.35 -23.01 2.08
CA SER A 481 2.31 -22.78 3.52
C SER A 481 3.69 -23.02 4.11
N ARG A 482 4.43 -21.95 4.38
CA ARG A 482 5.83 -21.99 4.83
C ARG A 482 6.06 -21.12 6.06
N LYS A 483 6.83 -21.61 7.04
CA LYS A 483 7.28 -20.80 8.18
C LYS A 483 8.39 -19.84 7.77
N TRP A 484 8.32 -18.62 8.28
CA TRP A 484 9.33 -17.56 8.10
C TRP A 484 10.10 -17.32 9.39
N ILE A 485 9.38 -17.23 10.50
CA ILE A 485 9.93 -17.27 11.86
C ILE A 485 9.27 -18.46 12.55
N ASP A 486 10.05 -19.43 13.04
CA ASP A 486 9.56 -20.58 13.80
C ASP A 486 10.02 -20.45 15.26
N ARG A 487 9.08 -20.30 16.20
CA ARG A 487 9.35 -20.11 17.64
C ARG A 487 10.48 -19.11 17.90
N GLY A 488 10.30 -17.90 17.36
CA GLY A 488 11.24 -16.79 17.46
C GLY A 488 12.44 -16.83 16.51
N VAL A 489 12.75 -17.96 15.86
CA VAL A 489 13.94 -18.14 15.01
C VAL A 489 13.63 -17.86 13.54
N LEU A 490 14.44 -17.02 12.87
CA LEU A 490 14.31 -16.80 11.42
C LEU A 490 14.76 -18.06 10.67
N VAL A 491 13.86 -18.70 9.93
CA VAL A 491 14.11 -19.98 9.23
C VAL A 491 14.04 -19.90 7.71
N GLN A 492 13.46 -18.84 7.15
CA GLN A 492 13.27 -18.66 5.71
C GLN A 492 13.46 -17.19 5.32
N LEU A 493 13.85 -16.96 4.08
CA LEU A 493 13.92 -15.65 3.42
C LEU A 493 13.05 -15.67 2.15
N ASP A 494 12.78 -14.50 1.57
CA ASP A 494 12.15 -14.41 0.27
C ASP A 494 13.19 -14.63 -0.84
N TYR A 495 13.15 -15.78 -1.49
CA TYR A 495 14.06 -16.14 -2.57
C TYR A 495 13.38 -15.92 -3.92
N ASP A 496 13.70 -14.78 -4.55
CA ASP A 496 13.43 -14.60 -5.97
C ASP A 496 14.13 -15.69 -6.81
N ARG A 497 13.61 -15.97 -8.01
CA ARG A 497 14.04 -17.12 -8.83
C ARG A 497 15.53 -17.10 -9.16
N PHE A 498 16.14 -15.92 -9.33
CA PHE A 498 17.55 -15.76 -9.63
C PHE A 498 18.41 -16.06 -8.39
N THR A 499 18.12 -15.41 -7.28
CA THR A 499 18.81 -15.62 -6.00
C THR A 499 18.65 -17.07 -5.50
N ALA A 500 17.49 -17.69 -5.74
CA ALA A 500 17.24 -19.10 -5.47
C ALA A 500 18.23 -20.00 -6.23
N GLN A 501 18.39 -19.76 -7.55
CA GLN A 501 19.33 -20.48 -8.39
C GLN A 501 20.79 -20.26 -7.95
N GLU A 502 21.19 -19.01 -7.67
CA GLU A 502 22.55 -18.69 -7.18
C GLU A 502 22.89 -19.38 -5.84
N LYS A 503 21.89 -19.69 -5.01
CA LYS A 503 22.08 -20.32 -3.69
C LYS A 503 21.74 -21.81 -3.65
N GLY A 504 21.30 -22.39 -4.76
CA GLY A 504 20.92 -23.80 -4.83
C GLY A 504 19.73 -24.18 -3.94
N VAL A 505 18.78 -23.26 -3.76
CA VAL A 505 17.57 -23.47 -2.94
C VAL A 505 16.30 -23.29 -3.79
N PRO A 506 15.13 -23.80 -3.37
CA PRO A 506 13.87 -23.51 -4.03
C PRO A 506 13.50 -22.02 -3.88
N PRO A 507 12.95 -21.37 -4.91
CA PRO A 507 12.36 -20.04 -4.78
C PRO A 507 11.12 -20.07 -3.88
N SER A 508 10.62 -18.89 -3.51
CA SER A 508 9.38 -18.71 -2.75
C SER A 508 8.43 -17.75 -3.46
N PHE A 509 7.13 -17.94 -3.27
CA PHE A 509 6.11 -16.92 -3.59
C PHE A 509 6.36 -15.64 -2.78
N GLY A 510 6.64 -15.82 -1.49
CA GLY A 510 6.76 -14.74 -0.50
C GLY A 510 5.90 -15.03 0.73
N LEU A 511 5.46 -13.96 1.38
CA LEU A 511 4.57 -13.98 2.55
C LEU A 511 3.28 -13.20 2.21
N ASP A 512 2.52 -13.67 1.23
CA ASP A 512 1.32 -13.00 0.72
C ASP A 512 0.13 -13.08 1.69
N ALA A 513 0.10 -14.13 2.52
CA ALA A 513 -0.89 -14.38 3.55
C ALA A 513 -0.21 -14.54 4.91
N ALA A 514 0.31 -13.42 5.45
CA ALA A 514 1.04 -13.40 6.71
C ALA A 514 0.14 -13.76 7.92
N HIS A 515 0.52 -14.82 8.62
CA HIS A 515 -0.12 -15.30 9.85
C HIS A 515 0.92 -15.37 10.98
N LEU A 516 0.76 -14.54 12.01
CA LEU A 516 1.57 -14.57 13.23
C LEU A 516 0.72 -15.20 14.34
N SER A 517 1.24 -16.21 15.02
CA SER A 517 0.57 -16.89 16.15
C SER A 517 1.59 -17.33 17.19
N GLY A 518 1.14 -17.81 18.35
CA GLY A 518 2.08 -18.31 19.36
C GLY A 518 1.46 -19.13 20.48
N GLU A 519 2.31 -19.65 21.35
CA GLU A 519 1.93 -20.50 22.49
C GLU A 519 1.49 -19.67 23.72
N ASN A 520 0.37 -20.07 24.34
CA ASN A 520 -0.25 -19.43 25.51
C ASN A 520 -0.71 -17.97 25.29
N PRO A 521 -1.56 -17.69 24.28
CA PRO A 521 -2.20 -16.39 24.13
C PRO A 521 -3.22 -16.11 25.24
N VAL A 522 -3.48 -14.84 25.51
CA VAL A 522 -4.60 -14.38 26.35
C VAL A 522 -5.87 -14.17 25.51
N GLY A 523 -7.04 -14.15 26.15
CA GLY A 523 -8.32 -14.20 25.44
C GLY A 523 -8.68 -12.98 24.59
N SER A 524 -8.31 -11.75 24.98
CA SER A 524 -8.76 -10.52 24.31
C SER A 524 -7.82 -9.32 24.49
N VAL A 525 -8.05 -8.25 23.73
CA VAL A 525 -7.38 -6.96 23.94
C VAL A 525 -7.74 -6.40 25.32
N ASP A 526 -8.97 -6.58 25.78
CA ASP A 526 -9.39 -6.18 27.12
C ASP A 526 -8.60 -6.92 28.21
N ALA A 527 -8.31 -8.23 28.05
CA ALA A 527 -7.44 -8.97 28.97
C ALA A 527 -5.98 -8.44 28.98
N LEU A 528 -5.47 -7.92 27.84
CA LEU A 528 -4.18 -7.22 27.83
C LEU A 528 -4.26 -5.90 28.61
N ILE A 529 -5.35 -5.14 28.47
CA ILE A 529 -5.60 -3.89 29.20
C ILE A 529 -5.72 -4.17 30.70
N GLU A 530 -6.56 -5.12 31.13
CA GLU A 530 -6.74 -5.55 32.53
C GLU A 530 -5.42 -5.98 33.19
N SER A 531 -4.52 -6.63 32.44
CA SER A 531 -3.18 -7.00 32.94
C SER A 531 -2.18 -5.84 33.05
N THR A 532 -2.57 -4.61 32.68
CA THR A 532 -1.68 -3.46 32.55
C THR A 532 -1.96 -2.43 33.64
N ASP A 533 -1.12 -2.45 34.69
CA ASP A 533 -1.13 -1.47 35.78
C ASP A 533 -1.02 -0.03 35.27
N ARG A 534 -0.02 0.25 34.42
CA ARG A 534 0.10 1.54 33.73
C ARG A 534 0.74 1.41 32.35
N GLY A 535 0.11 1.99 31.32
CA GLY A 535 0.58 1.87 29.95
C GLY A 535 -0.20 2.70 28.94
N VAL A 536 0.02 2.43 27.65
CA VAL A 536 -0.69 3.11 26.55
C VAL A 536 -1.30 2.09 25.59
N LEU A 537 -2.61 2.15 25.36
CA LEU A 537 -3.25 1.45 24.24
C LEU A 537 -3.05 2.28 22.97
N VAL A 538 -2.53 1.65 21.92
CA VAL A 538 -2.44 2.21 20.58
C VAL A 538 -3.27 1.37 19.62
N THR A 539 -4.29 1.98 19.01
CA THR A 539 -5.20 1.27 18.11
C THR A 539 -4.81 1.38 16.63
N ASN A 540 -4.07 2.42 16.25
CA ASN A 540 -3.60 2.60 14.88
C ASN A 540 -2.24 3.31 14.81
N PHE A 541 -1.44 2.92 13.82
CA PHE A 541 -0.22 3.62 13.43
C PHE A 541 -0.38 4.27 12.05
N TRP A 542 0.13 5.49 11.91
CA TRP A 542 0.08 6.27 10.68
C TRP A 542 1.48 6.69 10.24
N TYR A 543 1.68 6.80 8.91
CA TYR A 543 2.90 7.34 8.28
C TYR A 543 4.18 6.60 8.72
N ILE A 544 4.20 5.27 8.56
CA ILE A 544 5.32 4.44 9.03
C ILE A 544 6.45 4.51 8.01
N ARG A 545 7.63 5.00 8.39
CA ARG A 545 8.78 5.18 7.50
C ARG A 545 10.04 4.55 8.12
N PRO A 546 10.90 3.88 7.35
CA PRO A 546 12.20 3.44 7.84
C PRO A 546 13.10 4.64 8.15
N VAL A 547 13.74 4.62 9.31
CA VAL A 547 14.77 5.59 9.73
C VAL A 547 16.16 5.01 9.49
N ASN A 548 16.37 3.75 9.90
CA ASN A 548 17.62 3.03 9.70
C ASN A 548 17.31 1.63 9.12
N PRO A 549 17.76 1.31 7.89
CA PRO A 549 17.52 -0.01 7.28
C PRO A 549 18.36 -1.12 7.91
N THR A 550 19.43 -0.81 8.65
CA THR A 550 20.38 -1.79 9.20
C THR A 550 19.88 -2.48 10.48
N ASP A 551 19.05 -1.80 11.27
CA ASP A 551 18.40 -2.36 12.47
C ASP A 551 16.86 -2.38 12.34
N LEU A 552 16.35 -1.96 11.18
CA LEU A 552 14.94 -1.77 10.86
C LEU A 552 14.22 -0.80 11.81
N THR A 553 14.91 0.20 12.38
CA THR A 553 14.26 1.26 13.15
C THR A 553 13.29 2.01 12.25
N LEU A 554 12.03 2.04 12.66
CA LEU A 554 10.93 2.73 12.02
C LEU A 554 10.58 3.98 12.81
N THR A 555 10.04 4.98 12.12
CA THR A 555 9.28 6.08 12.74
C THR A 555 7.84 5.99 12.29
N GLY A 556 6.91 6.38 13.16
CA GLY A 556 5.52 6.57 12.79
C GLY A 556 4.83 7.50 13.77
N MET A 557 3.51 7.59 13.65
CA MET A 557 2.65 8.30 14.59
C MET A 557 1.55 7.39 15.10
N THR A 558 1.10 7.60 16.34
CA THR A 558 -0.19 7.05 16.80
C THR A 558 -1.33 7.88 16.22
N ARG A 559 -2.52 7.30 16.08
CA ARG A 559 -3.67 8.00 15.49
C ARG A 559 -5.01 7.36 15.86
N ASP A 560 -6.09 8.14 15.80
CA ASP A 560 -7.49 7.69 15.77
C ASP A 560 -7.86 6.66 16.87
N GLY A 561 -7.35 6.88 18.08
CA GLY A 561 -7.46 6.00 19.25
C GLY A 561 -6.10 5.75 19.92
N THR A 562 -5.62 6.71 20.70
CA THR A 562 -4.49 6.51 21.62
C THR A 562 -5.01 6.75 23.04
N PHE A 563 -4.77 5.83 23.96
CA PHE A 563 -5.38 5.89 25.30
C PHE A 563 -4.39 5.58 26.41
N LEU A 564 -4.57 6.23 27.55
CA LEU A 564 -3.89 5.91 28.79
C LEU A 564 -4.58 4.70 29.44
N ILE A 565 -3.78 3.72 29.87
CA ILE A 565 -4.22 2.62 30.72
C ILE A 565 -3.68 2.88 32.13
N GLU A 566 -4.55 2.87 33.14
CA GLU A 566 -4.22 2.93 34.58
C GLU A 566 -5.13 1.95 35.33
N ASP A 567 -4.60 1.23 36.33
CA ASP A 567 -5.30 0.22 37.15
C ASP A 567 -6.06 -0.84 36.34
N GLY A 568 -5.48 -1.26 35.20
CA GLY A 568 -6.10 -2.23 34.30
C GLY A 568 -7.31 -1.70 33.50
N GLN A 569 -7.52 -0.38 33.44
CA GLN A 569 -8.65 0.26 32.78
C GLN A 569 -8.21 1.40 31.86
N ILE A 570 -9.03 1.76 30.87
CA ILE A 570 -8.78 2.95 30.06
C ILE A 570 -9.17 4.21 30.85
N ALA A 571 -8.17 4.98 31.27
CA ALA A 571 -8.33 6.21 32.02
C ALA A 571 -8.74 7.42 31.16
N GLY A 572 -8.35 7.43 29.87
CA GLY A 572 -8.77 8.47 28.93
C GLY A 572 -7.97 8.52 27.64
N GLY A 573 -8.38 9.38 26.71
CA GLY A 573 -7.66 9.65 25.47
C GLY A 573 -6.33 10.39 25.70
N LEU A 574 -5.35 10.11 24.84
CA LEU A 574 -4.06 10.79 24.82
C LEU A 574 -3.83 11.54 23.50
N ILE A 575 -3.09 12.64 23.57
CA ILE A 575 -2.59 13.34 22.38
C ILE A 575 -1.64 12.40 21.63
N ASN A 576 -1.80 12.32 20.31
CA ASN A 576 -1.04 11.39 19.47
C ASN A 576 0.47 11.58 19.58
N PHE A 577 1.21 10.49 19.68
CA PHE A 577 2.68 10.49 19.74
C PHE A 577 3.31 10.28 18.37
N ARG A 578 4.54 10.78 18.21
CA ARG A 578 5.54 10.19 17.33
C ARG A 578 6.29 9.10 18.09
N TRP A 579 6.61 8.02 17.42
CA TRP A 579 7.36 6.90 17.98
C TRP A 579 8.55 6.52 17.11
N HIS A 580 9.58 5.94 17.72
CA HIS A 580 10.77 5.40 17.03
C HIS A 580 11.14 4.04 17.62
N ASP A 581 10.92 2.97 16.86
CA ASP A 581 11.20 1.61 17.34
C ASP A 581 11.46 0.63 16.19
N SER A 582 12.12 -0.49 16.47
CA SER A 582 12.38 -1.58 15.52
C SER A 582 11.42 -2.75 15.77
N PRO A 583 10.79 -3.34 14.73
CA PRO A 583 9.95 -4.52 14.91
C PRO A 583 10.73 -5.70 15.49
N LEU A 584 12.04 -5.79 15.25
CA LEU A 584 12.92 -6.79 15.86
C LEU A 584 13.00 -6.60 17.38
N ARG A 585 13.05 -5.37 17.88
CA ARG A 585 13.01 -5.11 19.33
C ARG A 585 11.63 -5.40 19.89
N VAL A 586 10.58 -4.86 19.25
CA VAL A 586 9.18 -4.99 19.69
C VAL A 586 8.78 -6.45 19.84
N LEU A 587 9.10 -7.30 18.85
CA LEU A 587 8.76 -8.73 18.88
C LEU A 587 9.58 -9.54 19.89
N ASN A 588 10.70 -9.02 20.43
CA ASN A 588 11.47 -9.63 21.52
C ASN A 588 11.13 -9.03 22.91
N ALA A 589 10.46 -7.88 22.97
CA ALA A 589 10.06 -7.20 24.20
C ALA A 589 8.62 -7.54 24.62
N LEU A 590 8.19 -8.76 24.29
CA LEU A 590 6.82 -9.23 24.43
C LEU A 590 6.50 -9.69 25.85
N GLU A 591 5.45 -9.15 26.46
CA GLU A 591 4.92 -9.67 27.72
C GLU A 591 3.82 -10.70 27.46
N ALA A 592 2.76 -10.28 26.77
CA ALA A 592 1.59 -11.10 26.45
C ALA A 592 1.07 -10.76 25.05
N PHE A 593 0.26 -11.64 24.47
CA PHE A 593 -0.39 -11.45 23.17
C PHE A 593 -1.72 -12.21 23.13
N THR A 594 -2.58 -11.84 22.21
CA THR A 594 -3.90 -12.47 21.99
C THR A 594 -3.83 -13.62 21.00
N GLU A 595 -4.93 -14.34 20.78
CA GLU A 595 -5.07 -15.10 19.53
C GLU A 595 -5.00 -14.15 18.30
N PRO A 596 -4.60 -14.63 17.12
CA PRO A 596 -4.49 -13.80 15.93
C PRO A 596 -5.86 -13.25 15.48
N LEU A 597 -5.85 -12.00 15.01
CA LEU A 597 -7.03 -11.25 14.60
C LEU A 597 -6.78 -10.58 13.25
N ASP A 598 -7.84 -10.07 12.63
CA ASP A 598 -7.75 -9.29 11.39
C ASP A 598 -6.90 -8.03 11.60
N ALA A 599 -5.74 -8.00 10.95
CA ALA A 599 -4.72 -6.97 11.10
C ALA A 599 -4.54 -6.23 9.77
N ILE A 600 -5.09 -5.01 9.69
CA ILE A 600 -5.16 -4.23 8.44
C ILE A 600 -4.67 -2.81 8.72
N THR A 601 -3.92 -2.25 7.76
CA THR A 601 -3.52 -0.84 7.76
C THR A 601 -3.75 -0.25 6.36
N LEU A 602 -3.89 1.07 6.28
CA LEU A 602 -4.01 1.77 4.99
C LEU A 602 -2.74 1.71 4.13
N GLU A 603 -1.61 1.24 4.67
CA GLU A 603 -0.32 1.14 3.95
C GLU A 603 0.05 -0.31 3.58
N ARG A 604 -0.72 -1.34 3.96
CA ARG A 604 -0.34 -2.77 3.84
C ARG A 604 -1.51 -3.72 3.50
N PRO A 605 -1.24 -4.87 2.84
CA PRO A 605 -2.21 -5.95 2.70
C PRO A 605 -2.73 -6.46 4.06
N LYS A 606 -3.90 -7.09 4.06
CA LYS A 606 -4.45 -7.78 5.23
C LYS A 606 -3.50 -8.88 5.73
N MET A 607 -3.30 -8.90 7.04
CA MET A 607 -2.57 -9.94 7.76
C MET A 607 -3.48 -10.53 8.87
N PHE A 608 -3.08 -11.66 9.45
CA PHE A 608 -3.75 -12.25 10.61
C PHE A 608 -2.75 -12.31 11.77
N LEU A 609 -2.84 -11.33 12.68
CA LEU A 609 -1.82 -11.06 13.69
C LEU A 609 -2.49 -10.79 15.05
N PRO A 610 -1.86 -11.17 16.16
CA PRO A 610 -2.40 -10.89 17.49
C PRO A 610 -2.20 -9.41 17.86
N ALA A 611 -3.02 -8.92 18.78
CA ALA A 611 -2.64 -7.77 19.60
C ALA A 611 -1.50 -8.15 20.54
N LEU A 612 -0.57 -7.23 20.80
CA LEU A 612 0.62 -7.45 21.62
C LEU A 612 0.67 -6.49 22.82
N LYS A 613 1.06 -6.97 24.00
CA LYS A 613 1.54 -6.15 25.11
C LYS A 613 3.06 -6.18 25.14
N VAL A 614 3.69 -5.02 25.01
CA VAL A 614 5.13 -4.86 24.77
C VAL A 614 5.71 -3.82 25.72
N ARG A 615 6.85 -4.13 26.34
CA ARG A 615 7.57 -3.22 27.23
C ARG A 615 8.55 -2.30 26.51
N ASP A 616 8.89 -1.21 27.19
CA ASP A 616 9.93 -0.25 26.80
C ASP A 616 9.72 0.41 25.42
N PHE A 617 8.49 0.49 24.92
CA PHE A 617 8.17 1.10 23.62
C PHE A 617 8.35 2.62 23.65
N ASN A 618 9.00 3.16 22.62
CA ASN A 618 9.58 4.49 22.65
C ASN A 618 8.75 5.55 21.90
N PHE A 619 8.06 6.40 22.67
CA PHE A 619 7.41 7.61 22.18
C PHE A 619 8.37 8.80 22.26
N SER A 620 8.74 9.37 21.10
CA SER A 620 9.80 10.39 20.99
C SER A 620 9.31 11.84 21.11
N SER A 621 8.05 12.11 20.75
CA SER A 621 7.45 13.45 20.92
C SER A 621 5.92 13.39 20.92
N VAL A 622 5.27 14.30 21.64
CA VAL A 622 3.83 14.56 21.51
C VAL A 622 3.58 15.37 20.22
N THR A 623 2.53 15.03 19.48
CA THR A 623 2.17 15.74 18.23
C THR A 623 1.08 16.77 18.51
N LYS A 624 1.47 18.03 18.62
CA LYS A 624 0.55 19.17 18.78
C LYS A 624 0.22 19.71 17.38
N PHE A 625 -1.07 19.82 17.06
CA PHE A 625 -1.61 20.28 15.78
C PHE A 625 -2.40 21.57 15.95
#